data_AF-A0A318GVI2-F1
#
_entry.id   AF-A0A318GVI2-F1
#
_cell.length_a   1.000
_cell.length_b   1.000
_cell.length_c   1.000
_cell.angle_alpha   90.00
_cell.angle_beta   90.00
_cell.angle_gamma   90.00
#
_symmetry.space_group_name_H-M   'P 1'
#
loop_
_entity.id
_entity.type
_entity.pdbx_description
1 polymer ?
#
loop_
_entity_poly.entity_id
_entity_poly.type
_entity_poly.pdbx_seq_one_letter_code
_entity_poly.pdbx_strand_id
1 'polypeptide(L)'
;MKLPRRQFLRAFVRWAQHHRADLPFSLRTTLRRDDHLTFTMRGIHPALVLVVGRQEVCVDIHHAGRSWDMLGCFEAVARHRPDGHHCDLCLDQQQTWPTREALWLDHCFEPLAAWMAGPLTSARWLDLCAHEGMTWATLTDADRTPEGLRYRLPVHL
;
A
#
# COMPACT_ATOMS: atom_id res chain seq x y z
N MET A 1 20.71 3.87 0.17
CA MET A 1 20.11 2.54 -0.04
C MET A 1 20.33 2.13 -1.50
N LYS A 2 20.85 0.92 -1.80
CA LYS A 2 21.04 0.45 -3.20
C LYS A 2 19.69 0.30 -3.90
N LEU A 3 19.54 0.77 -5.13
CA LEU A 3 18.25 0.71 -5.83
C LEU A 3 17.92 -0.73 -6.31
N PRO A 4 16.63 -1.13 -6.34
CA PRO A 4 16.18 -2.36 -6.97
C PRO A 4 16.45 -2.36 -8.49
N ARG A 5 16.57 -3.56 -9.08
CA ARG A 5 16.73 -3.71 -10.54
C ARG A 5 15.42 -3.43 -11.29
N ARG A 6 14.28 -3.87 -10.71
CA ARG A 6 12.96 -3.68 -11.32
C ARG A 6 12.56 -2.21 -11.30
N GLN A 7 12.00 -1.76 -12.42
CA GLN A 7 11.72 -0.36 -12.65
C GLN A 7 10.64 0.18 -11.69
N PHE A 8 9.57 -0.57 -11.44
CA PHE A 8 8.53 -0.19 -10.48
C PHE A 8 9.09 -0.04 -9.05
N LEU A 9 9.79 -1.07 -8.55
CA LEU A 9 10.45 -1.02 -7.23
C LEU A 9 11.42 0.17 -7.11
N ARG A 10 12.18 0.46 -8.17
CA ARG A 10 13.10 1.60 -8.21
C ARG A 10 12.34 2.93 -8.22
N ALA A 11 11.27 3.05 -8.99
CA ALA A 11 10.42 4.22 -9.04
C ALA A 11 9.80 4.49 -7.67
N PHE A 12 9.21 3.47 -7.03
CA PHE A 12 8.66 3.57 -5.68
C PHE A 12 9.72 4.03 -4.66
N VAL A 13 10.92 3.43 -4.66
CA VAL A 13 11.99 3.82 -3.74
C VAL A 13 12.41 5.28 -3.94
N ARG A 14 12.52 5.73 -5.20
CA ARG A 14 12.88 7.13 -5.51
C ARG A 14 11.78 8.08 -5.05
N TRP A 15 10.53 7.75 -5.36
CA TRP A 15 9.36 8.50 -4.94
C TRP A 15 9.31 8.61 -3.41
N ALA A 16 9.38 7.49 -2.68
CA ALA A 16 9.34 7.48 -1.22
C ALA A 16 10.51 8.24 -0.58
N GLN A 17 11.68 8.28 -1.24
CA GLN A 17 12.81 9.10 -0.80
C GLN A 17 12.57 10.60 -1.03
N HIS A 18 12.01 10.96 -2.18
CA HIS A 18 11.70 12.34 -2.55
C HIS A 18 10.61 12.94 -1.64
N HIS A 19 9.56 12.18 -1.36
CA HIS A 19 8.42 12.59 -0.53
C HIS A 19 8.59 12.28 0.96
N ARG A 20 9.78 11.89 1.41
CA ARG A 20 10.00 11.45 2.79
C ARG A 20 9.52 12.47 3.84
N ALA A 21 9.62 13.77 3.53
CA ALA A 21 9.21 14.85 4.42
C ALA A 21 7.68 15.07 4.43
N ASP A 22 6.99 14.70 3.35
CA ASP A 22 5.56 14.94 3.17
C ASP A 22 4.71 13.73 3.60
N LEU A 23 5.31 12.53 3.63
CA LEU A 23 4.63 11.33 4.11
C LEU A 23 4.37 11.40 5.62
N PRO A 24 3.17 11.03 6.10
CA PRO A 24 2.83 11.08 7.52
C PRO A 24 3.67 10.10 8.37
N PHE A 25 4.20 9.04 7.74
CA PHE A 25 5.00 8.03 8.40
C PHE A 25 6.29 7.75 7.63
N SER A 26 7.40 7.59 8.36
CA SER A 26 8.66 7.14 7.77
C SER A 26 8.60 5.65 7.43
N LEU A 27 8.88 5.30 6.18
CA LEU A 27 8.97 3.93 5.72
C LEU A 27 10.33 3.30 6.07
N ARG A 28 10.31 2.13 6.71
CA ARG A 28 11.50 1.33 7.00
C ARG A 28 11.40 -0.02 6.29
N THR A 29 12.33 -0.29 5.37
CA THR A 29 12.43 -1.59 4.71
C THR A 29 12.74 -2.69 5.73
N THR A 30 11.91 -3.74 5.75
CA THR A 30 12.07 -4.92 6.61
C THR A 30 12.46 -6.16 5.82
N LEU A 31 11.98 -6.29 4.58
CA LEU A 31 12.35 -7.36 3.67
C LEU A 31 12.72 -6.80 2.30
N ARG A 32 13.75 -7.41 1.71
CA ARG A 32 14.16 -7.11 0.34
C ARG A 32 14.40 -8.39 -0.43
N ARG A 33 13.66 -8.55 -1.51
CA ARG A 33 13.85 -9.59 -2.52
C ARG A 33 14.06 -8.93 -3.88
N ASP A 34 14.33 -9.74 -4.89
CA ASP A 34 14.55 -9.25 -6.26
C ASP A 34 13.25 -8.81 -6.95
N ASP A 35 12.10 -9.29 -6.47
CA ASP A 35 10.79 -9.04 -7.05
C ASP A 35 9.80 -8.33 -6.13
N HIS A 36 10.11 -8.16 -4.84
CA HIS A 36 9.31 -7.35 -3.93
C HIS A 36 10.14 -6.74 -2.79
N LEU A 37 9.58 -5.71 -2.18
CA LEU A 37 10.06 -5.05 -0.97
C LEU A 37 8.94 -5.02 0.07
N THR A 38 9.29 -5.17 1.34
CA THR A 38 8.35 -4.96 2.46
C THR A 38 8.83 -3.83 3.32
N PHE A 39 7.91 -2.97 3.75
CA PHE A 39 8.17 -1.85 4.63
C PHE A 39 7.24 -1.90 5.85
N THR A 40 7.77 -1.43 6.97
CA THR A 40 6.99 -1.01 8.14
C THR A 40 6.92 0.51 8.16
N MET A 41 5.88 1.04 8.78
CA MET A 41 5.67 2.48 8.97
C MET A 41 6.01 2.83 10.42
N ARG A 42 6.90 3.79 10.64
CA ARG A 42 7.30 4.20 12.00
C ARG A 42 6.10 4.82 12.73
N GLY A 43 5.88 4.40 13.98
CA GLY A 43 4.74 4.86 14.79
C GLY A 43 3.41 4.19 14.44
N ILE A 44 3.44 3.20 13.53
CA ILE A 44 2.27 2.40 13.15
C ILE A 44 2.50 0.96 13.59
N HIS A 45 1.41 0.28 13.95
CA HIS A 45 1.44 -1.09 14.44
C HIS A 45 2.08 -2.04 13.41
N PRO A 46 3.05 -2.90 13.81
CA PRO A 46 3.80 -3.78 12.92
C PRO A 46 2.97 -4.80 12.12
N ALA A 47 1.69 -4.98 12.48
CA ALA A 47 0.78 -5.81 11.71
C ALA A 47 0.45 -5.19 10.35
N LEU A 48 0.51 -3.86 10.23
CA LEU A 48 0.34 -3.13 8.97
C LEU A 48 1.70 -3.06 8.25
N VAL A 49 1.79 -3.70 7.10
CA VAL A 49 3.00 -3.67 6.27
C VAL A 49 2.66 -3.21 4.86
N LEU A 50 3.58 -2.44 4.27
CA LEU A 50 3.51 -2.09 2.85
C LEU A 50 4.32 -3.10 2.06
N VAL A 51 3.69 -3.75 1.08
CA VAL A 51 4.33 -4.68 0.17
C VAL A 51 4.35 -4.06 -1.22
N VAL A 52 5.56 -3.83 -1.74
CA VAL A 52 5.78 -3.26 -3.07
C VAL A 52 6.21 -4.41 -3.97
N GLY A 53 5.35 -4.77 -4.92
CA GLY A 53 5.53 -5.86 -5.85
C GLY A 53 6.06 -5.43 -7.21
N ARG A 54 5.57 -6.05 -8.27
CA ARG A 54 6.09 -5.81 -9.64
C ARG A 54 5.44 -4.61 -10.30
N GLN A 55 4.16 -4.39 -10.05
CA GLN A 55 3.30 -3.36 -10.63
C GLN A 55 2.27 -2.82 -9.62
N GLU A 56 2.44 -3.17 -8.36
CA GLU A 56 1.48 -2.92 -7.30
C GLU A 56 2.15 -2.55 -5.99
N VAL A 57 1.45 -1.74 -5.19
CA VAL A 57 1.76 -1.54 -3.77
C VAL A 57 0.52 -1.91 -2.98
N CYS A 58 0.63 -2.88 -2.10
CA CYS A 58 -0.47 -3.30 -1.23
C CYS A 58 -0.17 -2.98 0.24
N VAL A 59 -1.24 -2.74 1.00
CA VAL A 59 -1.22 -2.62 2.47
C VAL A 59 -1.72 -3.94 3.04
N ASP A 60 -0.79 -4.80 3.43
CA ASP A 60 -1.08 -6.13 3.93
C ASP A 60 -1.14 -6.13 5.45
N ILE A 61 -2.01 -7.00 5.99
CA ILE A 61 -2.17 -7.22 7.42
C ILE A 61 -1.55 -8.55 7.80
N HIS A 62 -0.45 -8.51 8.54
CA HIS A 62 0.22 -9.70 9.04
C HIS A 62 0.01 -9.81 10.55
N HIS A 63 -0.69 -10.85 11.00
CA HIS A 63 -0.96 -11.05 12.42
C HIS A 63 -0.75 -12.51 12.82
N ALA A 64 -0.08 -12.75 13.95
CA ALA A 64 0.23 -14.09 14.46
C ALA A 64 0.92 -15.02 13.43
N GLY A 65 1.85 -14.49 12.64
CA GLY A 65 2.65 -15.26 11.68
C GLY A 65 1.96 -15.59 10.37
N ARG A 66 0.74 -15.09 10.12
CA ARG A 66 0.01 -15.26 8.86
C ARG A 66 -0.33 -13.93 8.20
N SER A 67 -0.48 -13.95 6.88
CA SER A 67 -1.23 -12.90 6.18
C SER A 67 -2.71 -13.07 6.52
N TRP A 68 -3.30 -12.03 7.07
CA TRP A 68 -4.68 -12.01 7.55
C TRP A 68 -5.64 -11.48 6.48
N ASP A 69 -5.30 -10.32 5.93
CA ASP A 69 -6.09 -9.63 4.91
C ASP A 69 -5.27 -8.50 4.27
N MET A 70 -5.84 -7.80 3.30
CA MET A 70 -5.27 -6.65 2.61
C MET A 70 -6.25 -5.47 2.66
N LEU A 71 -5.81 -4.33 3.23
CA LEU A 71 -6.67 -3.14 3.37
C LEU A 71 -6.82 -2.34 2.08
N GLY A 72 -5.85 -2.48 1.17
CA GLY A 72 -5.87 -1.79 -0.10
C GLY A 72 -4.70 -2.23 -0.97
N CYS A 73 -4.90 -2.24 -2.28
CA CYS A 73 -3.83 -2.40 -3.23
C CYS A 73 -3.95 -1.40 -4.37
N PHE A 74 -2.83 -0.76 -4.69
CA PHE A 74 -2.72 0.27 -5.70
C PHE A 74 -1.87 -0.29 -6.85
N GLU A 75 -2.53 -0.65 -7.94
CA GLU A 75 -1.94 -1.40 -9.05
C GLU A 75 -2.10 -0.71 -10.39
N ALA A 76 -1.13 -0.94 -11.28
CA ALA A 76 -1.11 -0.36 -12.61
C ALA A 76 -0.42 -1.25 -13.63
N VAL A 77 -1.19 -1.76 -14.59
CA VAL A 77 -0.67 -2.54 -15.71
C VAL A 77 -0.35 -1.59 -16.87
N ALA A 78 0.86 -1.05 -16.86
CA ALA A 78 1.31 -0.09 -17.86
C ALA A 78 1.57 -0.74 -19.23
N ARG A 79 0.87 -0.25 -20.26
CA ARG A 79 1.06 -0.60 -21.67
C ARG A 79 1.46 0.62 -22.47
N HIS A 80 2.44 0.47 -23.37
CA HIS A 80 2.85 1.53 -24.29
C HIS A 80 1.99 1.53 -25.55
N ARG A 81 1.60 2.72 -26.01
CA ARG A 81 0.87 3.04 -27.24
C ARG A 81 1.51 4.27 -27.91
N PRO A 82 1.21 4.59 -29.18
CA PRO A 82 1.83 5.72 -29.89
C PRO A 82 1.64 7.08 -29.21
N ASP A 83 0.56 7.25 -28.46
CA ASP A 83 0.17 8.46 -27.73
C ASP A 83 0.68 8.50 -26.27
N GLY A 84 1.35 7.44 -25.80
CA GLY A 84 1.93 7.37 -24.46
C GLY A 84 1.72 6.03 -23.76
N HIS A 85 1.65 6.06 -22.44
CA HIS A 85 1.37 4.91 -21.60
C HIS A 85 -0.09 4.91 -21.18
N HIS A 86 -0.66 3.73 -21.02
CA HIS A 86 -2.04 3.49 -20.60
C HIS A 86 -2.06 2.41 -19.52
N CYS A 87 -3.08 2.42 -18.66
CA CYS A 87 -3.31 1.36 -17.69
C CYS A 87 -4.36 0.37 -18.23
N ASP A 88 -4.00 -0.90 -18.39
CA ASP A 88 -4.95 -1.94 -18.87
C ASP A 88 -6.04 -2.29 -17.84
N LEU A 89 -5.87 -1.88 -16.58
CA LEU A 89 -6.87 -2.09 -15.52
C LEU A 89 -7.95 -1.00 -15.50
N CYS A 90 -7.70 0.13 -16.17
CA CYS A 90 -8.64 1.24 -16.20
C CYS A 90 -9.73 0.99 -17.26
N LEU A 91 -10.98 1.13 -16.83
CA LEU A 91 -12.14 1.04 -17.73
C LEU A 91 -12.16 2.20 -18.72
N ASP A 92 -11.72 3.38 -18.29
CA ASP A 92 -11.54 4.53 -19.15
C ASP A 92 -10.10 4.56 -19.70
N GLN A 93 -9.96 4.15 -20.96
CA GLN A 93 -8.67 4.11 -21.66
C GLN A 93 -8.33 5.43 -22.37
N GLN A 94 -9.04 6.53 -22.07
CA GLN A 94 -8.75 7.83 -22.70
C GLN A 94 -7.57 8.54 -22.02
N GLN A 95 -7.29 8.24 -20.75
CA GLN A 95 -6.17 8.87 -20.05
C GLN A 95 -4.84 8.26 -20.50
N THR A 96 -3.91 9.15 -20.84
CA THR A 96 -2.56 8.82 -21.34
C THR A 96 -1.52 9.45 -20.43
N TRP A 97 -0.40 8.74 -20.22
CA TRP A 97 0.75 9.26 -19.48
C TRP A 97 2.00 9.32 -20.36
N PRO A 98 2.79 10.40 -20.28
CA PRO A 98 3.99 10.54 -21.13
C PRO A 98 5.06 9.50 -20.81
N THR A 99 5.09 9.00 -19.57
CA THR A 99 6.02 7.95 -19.15
C THR A 99 5.32 6.92 -18.29
N ARG A 100 5.90 5.72 -18.22
CA ARG A 100 5.45 4.69 -17.29
C ARG A 100 5.56 5.11 -15.82
N GLU A 101 6.57 5.90 -15.47
CA GLU A 101 6.72 6.39 -14.10
C GLU A 101 5.63 7.40 -13.74
N ALA A 102 5.20 8.26 -14.68
CA ALA A 102 4.07 9.16 -14.48
C ALA A 102 2.76 8.40 -14.25
N LEU A 103 2.55 7.30 -14.98
CA LEU A 103 1.40 6.41 -14.75
C LEU A 103 1.43 5.81 -13.34
N TRP A 104 2.57 5.23 -12.93
CA TRP A 104 2.70 4.65 -11.59
C TRP A 104 2.56 5.67 -10.46
N LEU A 105 3.04 6.89 -10.67
CA LEU A 105 2.88 7.98 -9.71
C LEU A 105 1.40 8.24 -9.45
N ASP A 106 0.64 8.47 -10.51
CA ASP A 106 -0.78 8.82 -10.47
C ASP A 106 -1.67 7.66 -9.99
N HIS A 107 -1.39 6.42 -10.40
CA HIS A 107 -2.23 5.27 -10.06
C HIS A 107 -1.85 4.54 -8.78
N CYS A 108 -0.57 4.52 -8.43
CA CYS A 108 -0.07 3.72 -7.32
C CYS A 108 0.37 4.59 -6.15
N PHE A 109 1.24 5.57 -6.41
CA PHE A 109 2.01 6.19 -5.35
C PHE A 109 1.27 7.38 -4.70
N GLU A 110 0.65 8.25 -5.49
CA GLU A 110 -0.16 9.36 -4.98
C GLU A 110 -1.43 8.85 -4.25
N PRO A 111 -2.18 7.86 -4.78
CA PRO A 111 -3.30 7.27 -4.06
C PRO A 111 -2.87 6.61 -2.73
N LEU A 112 -1.72 5.93 -2.72
CA LEU A 112 -1.15 5.39 -1.49
C LEU A 112 -0.83 6.50 -0.47
N ALA A 113 -0.20 7.61 -0.90
CA ALA A 113 0.08 8.73 -0.01
C ALA A 113 -1.21 9.37 0.53
N ALA A 114 -2.21 9.56 -0.32
CA ALA A 114 -3.52 10.06 0.10
C ALA A 114 -4.19 9.11 1.11
N TRP A 115 -4.11 7.79 0.87
CA TRP A 115 -4.64 6.79 1.79
C TRP A 115 -3.91 6.80 3.15
N MET A 116 -2.58 6.95 3.15
CA MET A 116 -1.80 7.07 4.38
C MET A 116 -2.15 8.36 5.15
N ALA A 117 -2.33 9.47 4.45
CA ALA A 117 -2.64 10.77 5.06
C ALA A 117 -4.08 10.90 5.56
N GLY A 118 -5.03 10.21 4.92
CA GLY A 118 -6.43 10.17 5.33
C GLY A 118 -6.73 8.94 6.19
N PRO A 119 -7.26 7.85 5.60
CA PRO A 119 -7.70 6.65 6.31
C PRO A 119 -6.75 6.15 7.41
N LEU A 120 -5.45 6.03 7.13
CA LEU A 120 -4.50 5.48 8.10
C LEU A 120 -4.24 6.44 9.27
N THR A 121 -4.19 7.75 9.04
CA THR A 121 -3.94 8.74 10.09
C THR A 121 -5.16 9.00 10.95
N SER A 122 -6.37 8.85 10.40
CA SER A 122 -7.62 9.01 11.15
C SER A 122 -7.99 7.79 12.00
N ALA A 123 -7.43 6.61 11.70
CA ALA A 123 -7.84 5.37 12.35
C ALA A 123 -7.18 5.19 13.71
N ARG A 124 -7.97 4.86 14.72
CA ARG A 124 -7.46 4.50 16.05
C ARG A 124 -7.18 3.00 16.16
N TRP A 125 -8.03 2.21 15.54
CA TRP A 125 -8.08 0.77 15.66
C TRP A 125 -7.96 0.09 14.30
N LEU A 126 -7.24 -1.02 14.29
CA LEU A 126 -7.24 -2.03 13.25
C LEU A 126 -8.01 -3.23 13.79
N ASP A 127 -9.20 -3.44 13.25
CA ASP A 127 -10.06 -4.57 13.59
C ASP A 127 -9.77 -5.73 12.66
N LEU A 128 -9.46 -6.89 13.24
CA LEU A 128 -9.26 -8.14 12.54
C LEU A 128 -10.45 -9.04 12.83
N CYS A 129 -11.25 -9.29 11.81
CA CYS A 129 -12.50 -10.02 11.92
C CYS A 129 -12.42 -11.35 11.18
N ALA A 130 -13.25 -12.31 11.61
CA ALA A 130 -13.39 -13.59 10.94
C ALA A 130 -14.77 -14.22 11.16
N HIS A 131 -15.35 -14.72 10.07
CA HIS A 131 -16.64 -15.40 10.05
C HIS A 131 -16.64 -16.47 8.96
N GLU A 132 -17.10 -17.69 9.29
CA GLU A 132 -17.24 -18.81 8.34
C GLU A 132 -16.02 -19.08 7.45
N GLY A 133 -14.81 -19.01 8.03
CA GLY A 133 -13.56 -19.27 7.31
C GLY A 133 -13.03 -18.09 6.47
N MET A 134 -13.76 -16.98 6.41
CA MET A 134 -13.30 -15.72 5.81
C MET A 134 -12.67 -14.84 6.89
N THR A 135 -11.65 -14.09 6.50
CA THR A 135 -11.00 -13.06 7.32
C THR A 135 -11.12 -11.72 6.61
N TRP A 136 -11.28 -10.65 7.38
CA TRP A 136 -11.14 -9.30 6.87
C TRP A 136 -10.53 -8.39 7.92
N ALA A 137 -10.04 -7.24 7.46
CA ALA A 137 -9.50 -6.18 8.29
C ALA A 137 -10.21 -4.86 8.00
N THR A 138 -10.31 -4.00 9.01
CA THR A 138 -10.89 -2.66 8.84
C THR A 138 -10.17 -1.66 9.73
N LEU A 139 -9.90 -0.49 9.17
CA LEU A 139 -9.47 0.68 9.92
C LEU A 139 -10.70 1.42 10.46
N THR A 140 -10.69 1.75 11.75
CA THR A 140 -11.81 2.47 12.37
C THR A 140 -11.33 3.42 13.47
N ASP A 141 -12.04 4.52 13.65
CA ASP A 141 -11.92 5.44 14.79
C ASP A 141 -12.94 5.13 15.89
N ALA A 142 -13.95 4.30 15.61
CA ALA A 142 -15.03 4.01 16.50
C ALA A 142 -14.63 2.98 17.57
N ASP A 143 -15.10 3.20 18.80
CA ASP A 143 -14.95 2.22 19.88
C ASP A 143 -15.96 1.06 19.77
N ARG A 144 -16.81 1.05 18.74
CA ARG A 144 -17.79 -0.02 18.51
C ARG A 144 -17.09 -1.32 18.10
N THR A 145 -17.43 -2.42 18.75
CA THR A 145 -17.01 -3.77 18.34
C THR A 145 -17.80 -4.25 17.11
N PRO A 146 -17.16 -4.54 15.97
CA PRO A 146 -17.84 -5.12 14.82
C PRO A 146 -18.19 -6.60 15.08
N GLU A 147 -19.18 -7.10 14.34
CA GLU A 147 -19.46 -8.53 14.32
C GLU A 147 -18.24 -9.31 13.79
N GLY A 148 -17.97 -10.47 14.38
CA GLY A 148 -16.85 -11.31 13.96
C GLY A 148 -15.47 -10.83 14.41
N LEU A 149 -15.38 -9.78 15.24
CA LEU A 149 -14.10 -9.29 15.77
C LEU A 149 -13.33 -10.43 16.49
N ARG A 150 -12.07 -10.63 16.08
CA ARG A 150 -11.13 -11.56 16.73
C ARG A 150 -10.04 -10.82 17.47
N TYR A 151 -9.53 -9.75 16.87
CA TYR A 151 -8.47 -8.93 17.46
C TYR A 151 -8.74 -7.46 17.14
N ARG A 152 -8.46 -6.60 18.10
CA ARG A 152 -8.39 -5.16 17.91
C ARG A 152 -7.00 -4.69 18.27
N LEU A 153 -6.32 -4.08 17.32
CA LEU A 153 -4.95 -3.59 17.48
C LEU A 153 -4.96 -2.06 17.43
N PRO A 154 -4.21 -1.36 18.29
CA PRO A 154 -4.03 0.08 18.11
C PRO A 154 -3.30 0.32 16.79
N VAL A 155 -3.73 1.29 15.99
CA VAL A 155 -3.04 1.63 14.73
C VAL A 155 -1.73 2.35 15.04
N HIS A 156 -1.75 3.28 16.00
CA HIS A 156 -0.61 4.12 16.37
C HIS A 156 0.08 3.60 17.65
N LEU A 157 1.43 3.65 17.66
CA LEU A 157 2.29 3.20 18.76
C LEU A 157 3.06 4.34 19.42
#